data_AF-A0A0M3HHQ0-F1
#
_entry.id   AF-A0A0M3HHQ0-F1
#
_cell.length_a   1.000
_cell.length_b   1.000
_cell.length_c   1.000
_cell.angle_alpha   90.00
_cell.angle_beta   90.00
_cell.angle_gamma   90.00
#
_symmetry.space_group_name_H-M   'P 1'
#
loop_
_entity.id
_entity.type
_entity.pdbx_description
1 polymer ?
#
loop_
_entity_poly.entity_id
_entity_poly.type
_entity_poly.pdbx_seq_one_letter_code
_entity_poly.pdbx_strand_id
1 'polypeptide(L)'
;MRENGKEQSAEYFPKNSTTKNYGAVLVKVKEKPTHAIGLKSVTRSKIQATYEGKTQEVLHILYAGWPDHCVADSPTVCCGVRNLVHKNYDKKPVIVHCSAGVGR
;
A
#
# COMPACT_ATOMS: atom_id res chain seq x y z
N MET A 1 -8.91 4.33 4.13
CA MET A 1 -9.71 3.32 3.41
C MET A 1 -11.04 3.19 4.14
N ARG A 2 -12.18 3.18 3.44
CA ARG A 2 -13.49 2.99 4.07
C ARG A 2 -14.14 1.74 3.50
N GLU A 3 -14.72 0.93 4.38
CA GLU A 3 -15.47 -0.28 4.04
C GLU A 3 -16.80 -0.20 4.81
N ASN A 4 -17.93 -0.38 4.13
CA ASN A 4 -19.28 -0.24 4.72
C ASN A 4 -19.49 1.03 5.57
N GLY A 5 -18.94 2.17 5.11
CA GLY A 5 -19.08 3.47 5.78
C GLY A 5 -18.12 3.70 6.96
N LYS A 6 -17.45 2.65 7.46
CA LYS A 6 -16.47 2.73 8.56
C LYS A 6 -15.07 2.96 8.01
N GLU A 7 -14.31 3.84 8.65
CA GLU A 7 -12.89 4.02 8.35
C GLU A 7 -12.09 2.84 8.91
N GLN A 8 -11.35 2.14 8.05
CA GLN A 8 -10.50 1.00 8.42
C GLN A 8 -9.01 1.36 8.49
N SER A 9 -8.61 2.43 7.80
CA SER A 9 -7.25 2.95 7.90
C SER A 9 -7.25 4.44 7.58
N ALA A 10 -6.51 5.21 8.37
CA ALA A 10 -6.25 6.62 8.09
C ALA A 10 -5.51 6.79 6.76
N GLU A 11 -5.60 7.98 6.17
CA GLU A 11 -4.84 8.33 4.97
C GLU A 11 -3.41 8.73 5.33
N TYR A 12 -2.42 7.92 4.93
CA TYR A 12 -1.01 8.10 5.30
C TYR A 12 -0.10 8.54 4.13
N PHE A 13 -0.63 8.70 2.92
CA PHE A 13 0.06 9.38 1.80
C PHE A 13 -0.95 10.20 0.99
N PRO A 14 -0.52 11.34 0.40
CA PRO A 14 -1.45 12.34 -0.09
C PRO A 14 -2.17 11.88 -1.37
N LYS A 15 -3.51 12.00 -1.39
CA LYS A 15 -4.32 11.71 -2.59
C LYS A 15 -4.51 12.92 -3.51
N ASN A 16 -4.65 14.11 -2.91
CA ASN A 16 -5.03 15.34 -3.61
C ASN A 16 -3.85 16.30 -3.83
N SER A 17 -2.70 16.02 -3.22
CA SER A 17 -1.46 16.78 -3.40
C SER A 17 -0.32 15.85 -3.78
N THR A 18 0.67 16.37 -4.51
CA THR A 18 1.86 15.58 -4.89
C THR A 18 2.80 15.38 -3.70
N THR A 19 2.72 16.24 -2.67
CA THR A 19 3.60 16.24 -1.52
C THR A 19 2.82 16.65 -0.25
N LYS A 20 3.12 16.05 0.90
CA LYS A 20 2.56 16.39 2.21
C LYS A 20 3.51 16.02 3.34
N ASN A 21 3.53 16.83 4.41
CA ASN A 21 4.26 16.53 5.65
C ASN A 21 3.37 15.75 6.62
N TYR A 22 3.94 14.72 7.24
CA TYR A 22 3.36 13.93 8.32
C TYR A 22 4.33 14.00 9.51
N GLY A 23 4.13 15.00 10.37
CA GLY A 23 5.12 15.36 11.41
C GLY A 23 6.46 15.74 10.77
N ALA A 24 7.53 15.06 11.17
CA ALA A 24 8.88 15.27 10.64
C ALA A 24 9.16 14.54 9.31
N VAL A 25 8.22 13.73 8.81
CA VAL A 25 8.38 12.96 7.57
C VAL A 25 7.70 13.67 6.40
N LEU A 26 8.47 14.01 5.37
CA LEU A 26 7.95 14.53 4.11
C LEU A 26 7.63 13.36 3.17
N VAL A 27 6.37 13.25 2.74
CA VAL A 27 5.92 12.21 1.78
C VAL A 27 5.58 12.85 0.45
N LYS A 28 6.20 12.36 -0.63
CA LYS A 28 5.96 12.78 -2.02
C LYS A 28 5.47 11.60 -2.86
N VAL A 29 4.39 11.77 -3.60
CA VAL A 29 3.89 10.79 -4.58
C VAL A 29 4.72 10.90 -5.84
N LYS A 30 5.41 9.83 -6.22
CA LYS A 30 6.24 9.72 -7.43
C LYS A 30 5.43 9.12 -8.57
N GLU A 31 4.66 8.08 -8.27
CA GLU A 31 3.73 7.44 -9.20
C GLU A 31 2.36 7.35 -8.53
N LYS A 32 1.32 7.87 -9.20
CA LYS A 32 -0.06 7.76 -8.71
C LYS A 32 -0.51 6.29 -8.69
N PRO A 33 -1.49 5.93 -7.86
CA PRO A 33 -2.06 4.58 -7.84
C PRO A 33 -2.54 4.14 -9.23
N THR A 34 -2.01 3.02 -9.70
CA THR A 34 -2.40 2.38 -10.97
C THR A 34 -2.67 0.89 -10.74
N HIS A 35 -3.49 0.28 -11.61
CA HIS A 35 -3.78 -1.15 -11.49
C HIS A 35 -2.52 -2.00 -11.75
N ALA A 36 -2.31 -3.00 -10.90
CA ALA A 36 -1.28 -4.00 -11.15
C ALA A 36 -1.75 -4.92 -12.29
N ILE A 37 -0.95 -5.01 -13.34
CA ILE A 37 -1.29 -5.79 -14.54
C ILE A 37 -1.53 -7.26 -14.14
N GLY A 38 -2.68 -7.80 -14.56
CA GLY A 38 -3.05 -9.20 -14.31
C GLY A 38 -3.53 -9.50 -12.88
N LEU A 39 -3.64 -8.50 -11.99
CA LEU A 39 -4.12 -8.68 -10.62
C LEU A 39 -5.38 -7.84 -10.35
N LYS A 40 -6.53 -8.52 -10.24
CA LYS A 40 -7.82 -7.87 -9.99
C LYS A 40 -7.82 -7.18 -8.62
N SER A 41 -8.36 -5.96 -8.55
CA SER A 41 -8.48 -5.18 -7.30
C SER A 41 -7.15 -4.89 -6.60
N VAL A 42 -6.02 -5.00 -7.32
CA VAL A 42 -4.70 -4.64 -6.80
C VAL A 42 -4.23 -3.36 -7.47
N THR A 43 -3.81 -2.39 -6.67
CA THR A 43 -3.16 -1.17 -7.15
C THR A 43 -1.75 -1.05 -6.59
N ARG A 44 -0.89 -0.38 -7.35
CA ARG A 44 0.47 -0.03 -6.94
C ARG A 44 0.71 1.46 -7.12
N SER A 45 1.52 2.03 -6.24
CA SER A 45 2.03 3.40 -6.34
C SER A 45 3.45 3.46 -5.83
N LYS A 46 4.19 4.50 -6.23
CA LYS A 46 5.51 4.79 -5.64
C LYS A 46 5.44 6.10 -4.90
N ILE A 47 5.89 6.07 -3.66
CA ILE A 47 6.04 7.24 -2.82
C ILE A 47 7.49 7.37 -2.41
N GLN A 48 7.89 8.59 -2.08
CA GLN A 48 9.19 8.93 -1.55
C GLN A 48 8.97 9.50 -0.15
N ALA A 49 9.59 8.90 0.86
CA ALA A 49 9.58 9.39 2.23
C ALA A 49 10.95 9.99 2.57
N THR A 50 10.95 11.20 3.12
CA THR A 50 12.17 11.90 3.54
C THR A 50 12.07 12.25 5.02
N TYR A 51 13.09 11.89 5.79
CA TYR A 51 13.23 12.18 7.23
C TYR A 51 14.69 12.55 7.52
N GLU A 52 14.92 13.68 8.19
CA GLU A 52 16.26 14.18 8.54
C GLU A 52 17.26 14.16 7.35
N GLY A 53 16.81 14.58 6.18
CA GLY A 53 17.62 14.60 4.95
C GLY A 53 17.82 13.24 4.27
N LYS A 54 17.48 12.12 4.92
CA LYS A 54 17.51 10.79 4.31
C LYS A 54 16.23 10.55 3.53
N THR A 55 16.37 10.06 2.31
CA THR A 55 15.25 9.83 1.40
C THR A 55 15.17 8.37 1.00
N GLN A 56 13.97 7.80 1.03
CA GLN A 56 13.71 6.43 0.60
C GLN A 56 12.50 6.35 -0.31
N GLU A 57 12.63 5.62 -1.42
CA GLU A 57 11.50 5.22 -2.25
C GLU A 57 10.81 3.99 -1.67
N VAL A 58 9.48 4.03 -1.67
CA VAL A 58 8.60 3.00 -1.14
C VAL A 58 7.62 2.61 -2.22
N LEU A 59 7.61 1.33 -2.58
CA LEU A 59 6.56 0.72 -3.38
C LEU A 59 5.38 0.41 -2.48
N HIS A 60 4.26 1.08 -2.72
CA HIS A 60 3.01 0.85 -2.01
C HIS A 60 2.10 -0.04 -2.84
N ILE A 61 1.64 -1.15 -2.26
CA ILE A 61 0.75 -2.11 -2.90
C ILE A 61 -0.52 -2.19 -2.05
N LEU A 62 -1.68 -2.02 -2.68
CA LEU A 62 -2.98 -2.14 -2.04
C LEU A 62 -3.78 -3.24 -2.72
N TYR A 63 -4.19 -4.25 -1.96
CA TYR A 63 -5.14 -5.26 -2.41
C TYR A 63 -6.52 -4.99 -1.79
N ALA A 64 -7.44 -4.44 -2.60
CA ALA A 64 -8.79 -4.06 -2.18
C ALA A 64 -9.82 -5.20 -2.29
N GLY A 65 -9.45 -6.35 -2.87
CA GLY A 65 -10.33 -7.52 -3.00
C GLY A 65 -10.17 -8.52 -1.86
N TRP A 66 -9.89 -8.05 -0.63
CA TRP A 66 -9.82 -8.94 0.54
C TRP A 66 -11.01 -8.84 1.51
N PRO A 67 -11.94 -7.88 1.48
CA PRO A 67 -12.85 -7.56 2.61
C PRO A 67 -12.45 -7.86 4.09
N ASP A 68 -13.04 -7.16 5.05
CA ASP A 68 -12.75 -7.39 6.47
C ASP A 68 -13.51 -8.60 6.99
N HIS A 69 -12.86 -9.43 7.80
CA HIS A 69 -13.41 -10.70 8.32
C HIS A 69 -13.79 -11.76 7.27
N CYS A 70 -13.42 -11.56 6.02
CA CYS A 70 -13.60 -12.52 4.93
C CYS A 70 -12.25 -12.99 4.39
N VAL A 71 -12.33 -13.99 3.52
CA VAL A 71 -11.19 -14.45 2.72
C VAL A 71 -11.05 -13.57 1.47
N ALA A 72 -9.84 -13.55 0.91
CA ALA A 72 -9.59 -12.93 -0.37
C ALA A 72 -10.49 -13.48 -1.48
N ASP A 73 -10.93 -12.59 -2.37
CA ASP A 73 -11.79 -12.94 -3.51
C ASP A 73 -11.14 -13.98 -4.45
N SER A 74 -9.81 -14.09 -4.45
CA SER A 74 -9.07 -15.03 -5.30
C SER A 74 -7.72 -15.43 -4.70
N PRO A 75 -7.49 -16.74 -4.43
CA PRO A 75 -6.19 -17.25 -4.01
C PRO A 75 -5.07 -16.95 -5.02
N THR A 76 -5.39 -16.94 -6.32
CA THR A 76 -4.46 -16.59 -7.39
C THR A 76 -3.98 -15.15 -7.27
N VAL A 77 -4.86 -14.23 -6.89
CA VAL A 77 -4.49 -12.82 -6.67
C VAL A 77 -3.59 -12.70 -5.43
N CYS A 78 -3.85 -13.45 -4.35
CA CYS A 78 -2.95 -13.50 -3.18
C CYS A 78 -1.55 -13.97 -3.57
N CYS A 79 -1.44 -15.05 -4.34
CA CYS A 79 -0.16 -15.53 -4.87
C CYS A 79 0.52 -14.47 -5.75
N GLY A 80 -0.25 -13.78 -6.58
CA GLY A 80 0.24 -12.69 -7.42
C GLY A 80 0.78 -11.50 -6.63
N VAL A 81 0.08 -11.07 -5.57
CA VAL A 81 0.54 -10.02 -4.65
C VAL A 81 1.82 -10.46 -3.95
N ARG A 82 1.87 -11.68 -3.41
CA ARG A 82 3.08 -12.23 -2.79
C ARG A 82 4.27 -12.23 -3.77
N ASN A 83 4.06 -12.68 -5.00
CA ASN A 83 5.09 -12.68 -6.03
C ASN A 83 5.55 -11.26 -6.39
N LEU A 84 4.62 -10.30 -6.43
CA LEU A 84 4.96 -8.89 -6.65
C LEU A 84 5.82 -8.34 -5.52
N VAL A 85 5.49 -8.64 -4.25
CA VAL A 85 6.31 -8.26 -3.10
C VAL A 85 7.69 -8.91 -3.18
N HIS A 86 7.77 -10.22 -3.40
CA HIS A 86 9.03 -10.96 -3.47
C HIS A 86 9.97 -10.44 -4.58
N LYS A 87 9.42 -10.04 -5.74
CA LYS A 87 10.23 -9.47 -6.84
C LYS A 87 10.85 -8.11 -6.49
N ASN A 88 10.25 -7.37 -5.57
CA ASN A 88 10.70 -6.05 -5.13
C ASN A 88 11.32 -6.10 -3.72
N TYR A 89 11.37 -7.28 -3.10
CA TYR A 89 11.95 -7.53 -1.79
C TYR A 89 13.47 -7.52 -1.91
N ASP A 90 14.04 -6.32 -1.92
CA ASP A 90 15.49 -6.07 -1.96
C ASP A 90 16.15 -6.35 -0.59
N LYS A 91 15.81 -7.49 0.05
CA LYS A 91 16.23 -7.89 1.41
C LYS A 91 16.00 -6.83 2.50
N LYS A 92 15.07 -5.90 2.26
CA LYS A 92 14.66 -4.84 3.19
C LYS A 92 13.38 -5.24 3.91
N PRO A 93 13.14 -4.77 5.14
CA PRO A 93 11.88 -5.01 5.84
C PRO A 93 10.68 -4.58 4.98
N VAL A 94 9.64 -5.41 4.96
CA VAL A 94 8.36 -5.11 4.32
C VAL A 94 7.37 -4.77 5.41
N ILE A 95 6.71 -3.62 5.26
CA ILE A 95 5.60 -3.23 6.14
C ILE A 95 4.32 -3.80 5.54
N VAL A 96 3.63 -4.62 6.30
CA VAL A 96 2.30 -5.16 5.95
C VAL A 96 1.32 -4.67 7.01
N HIS A 97 0.19 -4.15 6.58
CA HIS A 97 -0.90 -3.77 7.48
C HIS A 97 -2.25 -4.08 6.83
N CYS A 98 -3.24 -4.36 7.67
CA CYS A 98 -4.65 -4.36 7.30
C CYS A 98 -5.41 -3.35 8.17
N SER A 99 -6.61 -3.69 8.64
CA SER A 99 -7.36 -2.92 9.62
C SER A 99 -6.76 -3.08 11.02
N ALA A 100 -6.69 -4.32 11.53
CA ALA A 100 -6.18 -4.66 12.87
C ALA A 100 -4.75 -5.23 12.87
N GLY A 101 -4.17 -5.51 11.69
CA GLY A 101 -2.80 -6.02 11.55
C GLY A 101 -2.61 -7.52 11.83
N VAL A 102 -3.69 -8.31 11.96
CA VAL A 102 -3.61 -9.74 12.36
C VAL A 102 -4.31 -10.71 11.40
N GLY A 103 -5.40 -10.30 10.74
CA GLY A 103 -6.29 -11.26 10.07
C GLY A 103 -5.99 -11.57 8.59
N ARG A 104 -5.61 -10.56 7.80
CA ARG A 104 -5.36 -10.69 6.35
C ARG A 104 -3.90 -11.02 6.08
#